data_AF-A0A1Z9GXI2-F1
#
_entry.id   AF-A0A1Z9GXI2-F1
#
_cell.length_a   1.000
_cell.length_b   1.000
_cell.length_c   1.000
_cell.angle_alpha   90.00
_cell.angle_beta   90.00
_cell.angle_gamma   90.00
#
_symmetry.space_group_name_H-M   'P 1'
#
loop_
_entity.id
_entity.type
_entity.pdbx_description
1 polymer ?
#
loop_
_entity_poly.entity_id
_entity_poly.type
_entity_poly.pdbx_seq_one_letter_code
_entity_poly.pdbx_strand_id
1 'polypeptide(L)'
;MSKSIISLSTGSPNRKLGFQGLKSIAVIGSRSLPFLKANHVGDIVDDLLKRKYHIATGGAIGADQFVIERLLRSGRSDRCTVYSPWQNYAGFPVKVRAMMRQFKSYGGNLLWGEVSGNAPHHIVKMGLLLRNQIMVDACYGLVAFIDGHARGSIFSIKRAAKKRLTIVIFPHDCHLPEIDYVKWVPLKCGGVWEDGFKAVYLK
;
A
#
# COMPACT_ATOMS: atom_id res chain seq x y z
N MET A 1 16.89 -44.73 -50.64
CA MET A 1 17.12 -44.49 -49.20
C MET A 1 15.95 -43.64 -48.70
N SER A 2 14.95 -44.24 -48.04
CA SER A 2 14.79 -44.20 -46.56
C SER A 2 14.71 -42.75 -46.05
N LYS A 3 13.66 -42.21 -45.43
CA LYS A 3 12.58 -42.73 -44.57
C LYS A 3 11.55 -41.57 -44.39
N SER A 4 10.25 -41.84 -44.52
CA SER A 4 9.24 -41.88 -43.45
C SER A 4 8.40 -40.61 -43.24
N ILE A 5 7.11 -40.80 -43.53
CA ILE A 5 5.91 -40.08 -43.09
C ILE A 5 5.87 -39.93 -41.56
N ILE A 6 5.33 -38.83 -41.04
CA ILE A 6 4.35 -38.77 -39.93
C ILE A 6 3.56 -37.45 -40.07
N SER A 7 2.27 -37.58 -40.31
CA SER A 7 1.26 -36.57 -39.98
C SER A 7 1.03 -36.57 -38.48
N LEU A 8 1.02 -35.40 -37.83
CA LEU A 8 0.37 -35.25 -36.53
C LEU A 8 -0.45 -33.96 -36.47
N SER A 9 -1.63 -34.18 -35.92
CA SER A 9 -2.79 -33.32 -35.85
C SER A 9 -2.72 -32.31 -34.69
N THR A 10 -3.63 -31.35 -34.79
CA THR A 10 -4.44 -30.79 -33.69
C THR A 10 -3.73 -30.07 -32.54
N GLY A 11 -4.01 -28.76 -32.50
CA GLY A 11 -4.42 -28.11 -31.26
C GLY A 11 -3.29 -27.77 -30.30
N SER A 12 -2.58 -26.67 -30.55
CA SER A 12 -1.86 -26.01 -29.46
C SER A 12 -2.87 -25.18 -28.67
N PRO A 13 -3.12 -25.48 -27.38
CA PRO A 13 -4.02 -24.69 -26.58
C PRO A 13 -3.37 -23.33 -26.41
N ASN A 14 -4.13 -22.31 -26.77
CA ASN A 14 -3.90 -20.92 -26.47
C ASN A 14 -3.76 -20.79 -24.94
N ARG A 15 -2.56 -21.04 -24.41
CA ARG A 15 -2.19 -20.70 -23.03
C ARG A 15 -2.21 -19.18 -23.01
N LYS A 16 -3.39 -18.63 -22.72
CA LYS A 16 -3.52 -17.37 -22.00
C LYS A 16 -2.67 -17.56 -20.74
N LEU A 17 -1.40 -17.18 -20.81
CA LEU A 17 -0.62 -16.81 -19.64
C LEU A 17 -1.46 -15.75 -18.96
N GLY A 18 -2.26 -16.17 -17.99
CA GLY A 18 -3.01 -15.26 -17.16
C GLY A 18 -1.97 -14.38 -16.49
N PHE A 19 -1.80 -13.16 -16.99
CA PHE A 19 -1.34 -12.07 -16.15
C PHE A 19 -2.37 -11.99 -15.02
N GLN A 20 -2.20 -12.78 -13.97
CA GLN A 20 -2.79 -12.47 -12.69
C GLN A 20 -2.15 -11.14 -12.32
N GLY A 21 -2.88 -10.05 -12.61
CA GLY A 21 -2.42 -8.71 -12.31
C GLY A 21 -1.90 -8.67 -10.88
N LEU A 22 -0.72 -8.08 -10.69
CA LEU A 22 -0.11 -7.91 -9.37
C LEU A 22 -1.13 -7.31 -8.41
N LYS A 23 -1.60 -8.10 -7.45
CA LYS A 23 -2.52 -7.61 -6.42
C LYS A 23 -1.74 -6.74 -5.45
N SER A 24 -2.05 -5.45 -5.45
CA SER A 24 -1.43 -4.48 -4.54
C SER A 24 -2.26 -4.32 -3.28
N ILE A 25 -1.60 -4.23 -2.12
CA ILE A 25 -2.21 -3.89 -0.84
C ILE A 25 -1.64 -2.54 -0.40
N ALA A 26 -2.52 -1.57 -0.15
CA ALA A 26 -2.12 -0.30 0.41
C ALA A 26 -1.73 -0.49 1.88
N VAL A 27 -0.52 -0.11 2.27
CA VAL A 27 -0.08 -0.05 3.67
C VAL A 27 0.21 1.41 3.99
N ILE A 28 -0.67 1.99 4.81
CA ILE A 28 -0.69 3.42 5.11
C ILE A 28 -0.80 3.64 6.61
N GLY A 29 -0.57 4.87 7.07
CA GLY A 29 -0.91 5.18 8.44
C GLY A 29 -0.57 6.58 8.88
N SER A 30 -0.64 6.79 10.19
CA SER A 30 -0.39 8.10 10.78
C SER A 30 1.05 8.55 10.60
N ARG A 31 1.21 9.86 10.45
CA ARG A 31 2.50 10.54 10.46
C ARG A 31 3.12 10.61 11.86
N SER A 32 2.29 10.48 12.90
CA SER A 32 2.68 10.46 14.32
C SER A 32 2.72 9.07 14.92
N LEU A 33 2.63 8.01 14.10
CA LEU A 33 2.72 6.64 14.59
C LEU A 33 4.05 6.44 15.35
N PRO A 34 4.04 5.96 16.61
CA PRO A 34 5.27 5.82 17.39
C PRO A 34 6.22 4.80 16.79
N PHE A 35 7.52 5.03 17.00
CA PHE A 35 8.58 4.12 16.54
C PHE A 35 8.44 2.70 17.12
N LEU A 36 7.86 2.54 18.31
CA LEU A 36 7.60 1.21 18.91
C LEU A 36 6.69 0.33 18.04
N LYS A 37 5.90 0.92 17.13
CA LYS A 37 5.04 0.20 16.19
C LYS A 37 5.76 -0.16 14.88
N ALA A 38 7.00 0.29 14.65
CA ALA A 38 7.72 0.07 13.40
C ALA A 38 7.92 -1.42 13.07
N ASN A 39 8.25 -2.25 14.08
CA ASN A 39 8.39 -3.69 13.88
C ASN A 39 7.06 -4.34 13.47
N HIS A 40 5.95 -3.95 14.12
CA HIS A 40 4.62 -4.46 13.79
C HIS A 40 4.22 -4.12 12.34
N VAL A 41 4.48 -2.88 11.89
CA VAL A 41 4.30 -2.49 10.49
C VAL A 41 5.17 -3.37 9.57
N GLY A 42 6.43 -3.59 9.94
CA GLY A 42 7.35 -4.42 9.19
C GLY A 42 6.92 -5.87 9.07
N ASP A 43 6.41 -6.46 10.16
CA ASP A 43 5.95 -7.85 10.20
C ASP A 43 4.71 -8.06 9.32
N ILE A 44 3.80 -7.08 9.31
CA ILE A 44 2.66 -7.06 8.38
C ILE A 44 3.12 -6.97 6.93
N VAL A 45 4.07 -6.10 6.62
CA VAL A 45 4.65 -5.99 5.26
C VAL A 45 5.24 -7.33 4.83
N ASP A 46 6.02 -7.97 5.70
CA ASP A 46 6.60 -9.27 5.44
C ASP A 46 5.56 -10.36 5.20
N ASP A 47 4.50 -10.42 6.00
CA ASP A 47 3.39 -11.38 5.79
C ASP A 47 2.69 -11.14 4.43
N LEU A 48 2.43 -9.89 4.08
CA LEU A 48 1.86 -9.53 2.77
C LEU A 48 2.77 -9.93 1.61
N LEU A 49 4.09 -9.71 1.74
CA LEU A 49 5.07 -10.12 0.74
C LEU A 49 5.18 -11.64 0.62
N LYS A 50 5.15 -12.38 1.73
CA LYS A 50 5.11 -13.86 1.74
C LYS A 50 3.88 -14.38 0.98
N ARG A 51 2.74 -13.71 1.13
CA ARG A 51 1.49 -13.95 0.38
C ARG A 51 1.51 -13.45 -1.07
N LYS A 52 2.67 -13.00 -1.57
CA LYS A 52 2.93 -12.56 -2.95
C LYS A 52 2.20 -11.27 -3.35
N TYR A 53 1.73 -10.48 -2.40
CA TYR A 53 1.21 -9.15 -2.69
C TYR A 53 2.33 -8.18 -3.09
N HIS A 54 1.93 -7.12 -3.78
CA HIS A 54 2.74 -5.91 -3.98
C HIS A 54 2.32 -4.85 -2.95
N ILE A 55 3.25 -4.04 -2.47
CA ILE A 55 2.94 -3.02 -1.47
C ILE A 55 2.72 -1.67 -2.15
N ALA A 56 1.66 -0.97 -1.77
CA ALA A 56 1.44 0.43 -2.16
C ALA A 56 1.50 1.33 -0.92
N THR A 57 2.25 2.43 -0.98
CA THR A 57 2.35 3.38 0.14
C THR A 57 2.59 4.81 -0.34
N GLY A 58 2.52 5.79 0.56
CA GLY A 58 2.69 7.22 0.23
C GLY A 58 4.07 7.80 0.43
N GLY A 59 4.98 7.05 1.07
CA GLY A 59 6.32 7.53 1.41
C GLY A 59 6.33 8.75 2.35
N ALA A 60 5.29 8.92 3.17
CA ALA A 60 5.27 9.93 4.22
C ALA A 60 6.15 9.53 5.43
N ILE A 61 6.32 10.44 6.38
CA ILE A 61 6.84 10.10 7.72
C ILE A 61 5.83 9.21 8.48
N GLY A 62 6.30 8.47 9.48
CA GLY A 62 5.47 7.58 10.31
C GLY A 62 5.28 6.20 9.68
N ALA A 63 4.04 5.72 9.58
CA ALA A 63 3.75 4.36 9.11
C ALA A 63 4.35 4.06 7.72
N ASP A 64 4.15 4.96 6.75
CA ASP A 64 4.69 4.83 5.40
C ASP A 64 6.23 4.76 5.40
N GLN A 65 6.89 5.48 6.31
CA GLN A 65 8.34 5.42 6.49
C GLN A 65 8.76 4.03 6.99
N PHE A 66 8.07 3.47 7.98
CA PHE A 66 8.40 2.14 8.51
C PHE A 66 8.23 1.04 7.46
N VAL A 67 7.25 1.16 6.55
CA VAL A 67 7.11 0.28 5.38
C VAL A 67 8.38 0.31 4.53
N ILE A 68 8.87 1.50 4.20
CA ILE A 68 10.02 1.66 3.31
C ILE A 68 11.32 1.22 4.00
N GLU A 69 11.49 1.54 5.28
CA GLU A 69 12.62 1.04 6.07
C GLU A 69 12.65 -0.49 6.10
N ARG A 70 11.49 -1.16 6.26
CA ARG A 70 11.43 -2.62 6.22
C ARG A 70 11.83 -3.18 4.86
N LEU A 71 11.35 -2.58 3.78
CA LEU A 71 11.65 -3.02 2.42
C LEU A 71 13.13 -2.84 2.05
N LEU A 72 13.74 -1.74 2.51
CA LEU A 72 15.17 -1.50 2.36
C LEU A 72 15.99 -2.54 3.13
N ARG A 73 15.66 -2.79 4.41
CA ARG A 73 16.36 -3.77 5.26
C ARG A 73 16.26 -5.19 4.73
N SER A 74 15.12 -5.56 4.14
CA SER A 74 14.88 -6.90 3.61
C SER A 74 15.33 -7.10 2.15
N GLY A 75 15.82 -6.05 1.49
CA GLY A 75 16.21 -6.11 0.08
C GLY A 75 15.04 -6.38 -0.87
N ARG A 76 13.84 -5.89 -0.53
CA ARG A 76 12.57 -6.13 -1.26
C ARG A 76 11.96 -4.85 -1.84
N SER A 77 12.77 -3.84 -2.14
CA SER A 77 12.27 -2.55 -2.62
C SER A 77 11.50 -2.67 -3.94
N ASP A 78 11.86 -3.63 -4.80
CA ASP A 78 11.19 -4.00 -6.06
C ASP A 78 9.70 -4.39 -5.88
N ARG A 79 9.32 -4.79 -4.67
CA ARG A 79 7.96 -5.24 -4.31
C ARG A 79 7.06 -4.12 -3.78
N CYS A 80 7.43 -2.87 -4.02
CA CYS A 80 6.64 -1.72 -3.59
C CYS A 80 6.55 -0.62 -4.65
N THR A 81 5.39 0.05 -4.68
CA THR A 81 5.16 1.31 -5.38
C THR A 81 4.82 2.40 -4.37
N VAL A 82 5.65 3.44 -4.34
CA VAL A 82 5.38 4.68 -3.61
C VAL A 82 4.60 5.62 -4.52
N TYR A 83 3.41 6.00 -4.09
CA TYR A 83 2.55 6.99 -4.73
C TYR A 83 2.91 8.36 -4.14
N SER A 84 3.59 9.19 -4.92
CA SER A 84 3.99 10.53 -4.54
C SER A 84 3.00 11.56 -5.10
N PRO A 85 2.56 12.57 -4.33
CA PRO A 85 1.87 13.72 -4.91
C PRO A 85 2.85 14.66 -5.63
N TRP A 86 4.16 14.53 -5.35
CA TRP A 86 5.20 15.47 -5.75
C TRP A 86 5.76 15.15 -7.13
N GLN A 87 6.29 16.16 -7.81
CA GLN A 87 7.02 16.01 -9.08
C GLN A 87 8.43 15.41 -8.90
N ASN A 88 9.04 15.59 -7.72
CA ASN A 88 10.41 15.17 -7.46
C ASN A 88 10.67 14.96 -5.96
N TYR A 89 11.89 14.53 -5.64
CA TYR A 89 12.31 14.23 -4.26
C TYR A 89 12.22 15.42 -3.28
N ALA A 90 12.32 16.66 -3.75
CA ALA A 90 12.28 17.83 -2.89
C ALA A 90 10.90 18.04 -2.24
N GLY A 91 9.82 17.51 -2.84
CA GLY A 91 8.49 17.57 -2.26
C GLY A 91 8.30 16.67 -1.02
N PHE A 92 9.07 15.58 -0.91
CA PHE A 92 8.97 14.71 0.26
C PHE A 92 9.43 15.43 1.54
N PRO A 93 8.91 15.05 2.73
CA PRO A 93 9.43 15.53 4.00
C PRO A 93 10.93 15.28 4.10
N VAL A 94 11.69 16.27 4.60
CA VAL A 94 13.17 16.24 4.65
C VAL A 94 13.71 14.90 5.21
N LYS A 95 13.10 14.40 6.30
CA LYS A 95 13.50 13.17 6.99
C LYS A 95 13.48 11.91 6.10
N VAL A 96 12.64 11.85 5.07
CA VAL A 96 12.49 10.66 4.22
C VAL A 96 13.10 10.81 2.83
N ARG A 97 13.60 12.01 2.45
CA ARG A 97 14.10 12.27 1.09
C ARG A 97 15.24 11.33 0.68
N ALA A 98 16.25 11.18 1.55
CA ALA A 98 17.40 10.32 1.28
C ALA A 98 16.95 8.84 1.16
N MET A 99 16.07 8.40 2.06
CA MET A 99 15.49 7.08 2.04
C MET A 99 14.70 6.81 0.74
N MET A 100 13.94 7.77 0.23
CA MET A 100 13.22 7.64 -1.05
C MET A 100 14.17 7.47 -2.24
N ARG A 101 15.30 8.18 -2.25
CA ARG A 101 16.33 8.01 -3.29
C ARG A 101 16.96 6.62 -3.21
N GLN A 102 17.30 6.18 -2.01
CA GLN A 102 17.86 4.84 -1.79
C GLN A 102 16.86 3.75 -2.22
N PHE A 103 15.61 3.86 -1.79
CA PHE A 103 14.52 2.97 -2.20
C PHE A 103 14.42 2.86 -3.72
N LYS A 104 14.47 3.98 -4.44
CA LYS A 104 14.48 3.97 -5.91
C LYS A 104 15.71 3.28 -6.49
N SER A 105 16.90 3.57 -5.95
CA SER A 105 18.15 2.94 -6.40
C SER A 105 18.16 1.42 -6.21
N TYR A 106 17.38 0.91 -5.25
CA TYR A 106 17.27 -0.52 -4.95
C TYR A 106 16.11 -1.20 -5.71
N GLY A 107 15.63 -0.60 -6.79
CA GLY A 107 14.58 -1.16 -7.65
C GLY A 107 13.15 -0.78 -7.26
N GLY A 108 12.97 0.07 -6.24
CA GLY A 108 11.65 0.56 -5.84
C GLY A 108 10.93 1.33 -6.94
N ASN A 109 9.60 1.22 -6.98
CA ASN A 109 8.78 1.95 -7.94
C ASN A 109 8.28 3.26 -7.31
N LEU A 110 8.42 4.36 -8.03
CA LEU A 110 7.91 5.68 -7.64
C LEU A 110 6.94 6.13 -8.72
N LEU A 111 5.68 6.30 -8.35
CA LEU A 111 4.69 6.97 -9.18
C LEU A 111 4.65 8.44 -8.76
N TRP A 112 5.21 9.29 -9.62
CA TRP A 112 5.27 10.73 -9.38
C TRP A 112 3.91 11.40 -9.63
N GLY A 113 3.67 12.48 -8.91
CA GLY A 113 2.52 13.36 -9.11
C GLY A 113 2.96 14.70 -9.67
N GLU A 114 2.05 15.66 -9.67
CA GLU A 114 2.25 16.95 -10.35
C GLU A 114 2.46 18.13 -9.38
N VAL A 115 2.43 17.91 -8.06
CA VAL A 115 2.59 18.99 -7.08
C VAL A 115 4.05 19.46 -7.04
N SER A 116 4.26 20.76 -7.27
CA SER A 116 5.56 21.41 -7.11
C SER A 116 5.83 21.75 -5.64
N GLY A 117 7.11 21.85 -5.26
CA GLY A 117 7.50 22.17 -3.87
C GLY A 117 7.07 23.55 -3.39
N ASN A 118 6.82 24.48 -4.32
CA ASN A 118 6.39 25.86 -4.05
C ASN A 118 4.89 26.06 -4.28
N ALA A 119 4.13 24.99 -4.50
CA ALA A 119 2.70 25.09 -4.75
C ALA A 119 1.95 25.67 -3.54
N PRO A 120 0.89 26.47 -3.76
CA PRO A 120 0.03 26.95 -2.68
C PRO A 120 -0.52 25.81 -1.83
N HIS A 121 -0.75 26.07 -0.53
CA HIS A 121 -1.18 25.05 0.43
C HIS A 121 -2.42 24.26 0.00
N HIS A 122 -3.42 24.92 -0.63
CA HIS A 122 -4.63 24.25 -1.10
C HIS A 122 -4.34 23.27 -2.25
N ILE A 123 -3.40 23.60 -3.16
CA ILE A 123 -2.95 22.70 -4.25
C ILE A 123 -2.22 21.50 -3.66
N VAL A 124 -1.35 21.73 -2.68
CA VAL A 124 -0.64 20.64 -1.97
C VAL A 124 -1.64 19.68 -1.32
N LYS A 125 -2.64 20.22 -0.62
CA LYS A 125 -3.70 19.42 0.02
C LYS A 125 -4.48 18.61 -1.03
N MET A 126 -4.88 19.24 -2.14
CA MET A 126 -5.59 18.55 -3.22
C MET A 126 -4.76 17.44 -3.85
N GLY A 127 -3.48 17.68 -4.14
CA GLY A 127 -2.60 16.67 -4.69
C GLY A 127 -2.36 15.49 -3.74
N LEU A 128 -2.27 15.73 -2.43
CA LEU A 128 -2.22 14.66 -1.42
C LEU A 128 -3.49 13.79 -1.43
N LEU A 129 -4.67 14.40 -1.53
CA LEU A 129 -5.95 13.68 -1.58
C LEU A 129 -6.10 12.89 -2.89
N LEU A 130 -5.75 13.50 -4.02
CA LEU A 130 -5.78 12.86 -5.34
C LEU A 130 -4.82 11.66 -5.38
N ARG A 131 -3.60 11.83 -4.86
CA ARG A 131 -2.64 10.73 -4.72
C ARG A 131 -3.22 9.59 -3.90
N ASN A 132 -3.84 9.89 -2.75
CA ASN A 132 -4.44 8.86 -1.89
C ASN A 132 -5.55 8.11 -2.62
N GLN A 133 -6.39 8.84 -3.37
CA GLN A 133 -7.44 8.25 -4.18
C GLN A 133 -6.87 7.31 -5.25
N ILE A 134 -5.89 7.75 -6.04
CA ILE A 134 -5.26 6.93 -7.08
C ILE A 134 -4.67 5.65 -6.50
N MET A 135 -3.94 5.76 -5.38
CA MET A 135 -3.34 4.61 -4.70
C MET A 135 -4.40 3.60 -4.23
N VAL A 136 -5.43 4.08 -3.52
CA VAL A 136 -6.51 3.21 -3.03
C VAL A 136 -7.27 2.59 -4.21
N ASP A 137 -7.48 3.36 -5.28
CA ASP A 137 -8.24 2.90 -6.44
C ASP A 137 -7.54 1.76 -7.18
N ALA A 138 -6.20 1.72 -7.16
CA ALA A 138 -5.37 0.68 -7.76
C ALA A 138 -5.15 -0.56 -6.86
N CYS A 139 -5.61 -0.54 -5.59
CA CYS A 139 -5.34 -1.61 -4.63
C CYS A 139 -6.50 -2.60 -4.50
N TYR A 140 -6.16 -3.84 -4.17
CA TYR A 140 -7.09 -4.93 -3.85
C TYR A 140 -7.59 -4.86 -2.40
N GLY A 141 -6.77 -4.30 -1.51
CA GLY A 141 -7.06 -4.16 -0.09
C GLY A 141 -6.22 -3.07 0.56
N LEU A 142 -6.51 -2.79 1.81
CA LEU A 142 -5.87 -1.71 2.58
C LEU A 142 -5.60 -2.17 4.01
N VAL A 143 -4.39 -1.90 4.48
CA VAL A 143 -3.98 -2.01 5.87
C VAL A 143 -3.62 -0.61 6.37
N ALA A 144 -4.26 -0.17 7.45
CA ALA A 144 -4.01 1.14 8.04
C ALA A 144 -3.53 1.05 9.48
N PHE A 145 -2.49 1.81 9.82
CA PHE A 145 -2.07 2.06 11.20
C PHE A 145 -2.48 3.48 11.58
N ILE A 146 -3.45 3.64 12.48
CA ILE A 146 -4.08 4.94 12.74
C ILE A 146 -3.92 5.38 14.19
N ASP A 147 -3.95 6.69 14.39
CA ASP A 147 -4.06 7.35 15.70
C ASP A 147 -5.08 8.51 15.58
N GLY A 148 -5.25 9.28 16.66
CA GLY A 148 -6.16 10.44 16.71
C GLY A 148 -5.86 11.56 15.69
N HIS A 149 -4.71 11.55 15.02
CA HIS A 149 -4.27 12.58 14.08
C HIS A 149 -4.21 12.08 12.62
N ALA A 150 -4.63 10.84 12.35
CA ALA A 150 -4.52 10.17 11.05
C ALA A 150 -5.53 10.64 9.98
N ARG A 151 -5.82 11.94 9.86
CA ARG A 151 -6.85 12.50 8.96
C ARG A 151 -6.70 12.04 7.49
N GLY A 152 -5.48 12.04 6.97
CA GLY A 152 -5.20 11.59 5.60
C GLY A 152 -5.44 10.09 5.40
N SER A 153 -5.15 9.27 6.40
CA SER A 153 -5.38 7.83 6.36
C SER A 153 -6.87 7.51 6.53
N ILE A 154 -7.59 8.25 7.38
CA ILE A 154 -9.05 8.14 7.51
C ILE A 154 -9.73 8.46 6.18
N PHE A 155 -9.27 9.48 5.43
CA PHE A 155 -9.75 9.75 4.08
C PHE A 155 -9.58 8.53 3.16
N SER A 156 -8.39 7.91 3.16
CA SER A 156 -8.10 6.70 2.37
C SER A 156 -8.96 5.50 2.80
N ILE A 157 -9.20 5.31 4.10
CA ILE A 157 -10.06 4.25 4.64
C ILE A 157 -11.50 4.45 4.17
N LYS A 158 -12.04 5.68 4.25
CA LYS A 158 -13.38 6.00 3.74
C LYS A 158 -13.49 5.75 2.24
N ARG A 159 -12.45 6.08 1.46
CA ARG A 159 -12.40 5.77 0.02
C ARG A 159 -12.40 4.27 -0.24
N ALA A 160 -11.58 3.51 0.49
CA ALA A 160 -11.51 2.06 0.36
C ALA A 160 -12.85 1.40 0.75
N ALA A 161 -13.52 1.92 1.78
CA ALA A 161 -14.82 1.44 2.22
C ALA A 161 -15.90 1.65 1.15
N LYS A 162 -15.90 2.83 0.50
CA LYS A 162 -16.80 3.12 -0.64
C LYS A 162 -16.61 2.14 -1.80
N LYS A 163 -15.40 1.64 -1.99
CA LYS A 163 -15.06 0.60 -2.99
C LYS A 163 -15.27 -0.83 -2.49
N ARG A 164 -15.73 -1.02 -1.25
CA ARG A 164 -15.89 -2.31 -0.57
C ARG A 164 -14.60 -3.16 -0.59
N LEU A 165 -13.44 -2.52 -0.49
CA LEU A 165 -12.16 -3.25 -0.44
C LEU A 165 -12.04 -4.06 0.86
N THR A 166 -11.16 -5.06 0.87
CA THR A 166 -10.78 -5.69 2.16
C THR A 166 -9.94 -4.68 2.94
N ILE A 167 -10.39 -4.31 4.14
CA ILE A 167 -9.70 -3.33 4.99
C ILE A 167 -9.38 -3.97 6.34
N VAL A 168 -8.13 -3.80 6.78
CA VAL A 168 -7.68 -4.06 8.14
C VAL A 168 -7.13 -2.76 8.73
N ILE A 169 -7.50 -2.45 9.97
CA ILE A 169 -6.99 -1.29 10.69
C ILE A 169 -6.39 -1.71 12.03
N PHE A 170 -5.27 -1.09 12.38
CA PHE A 170 -4.58 -1.20 13.65
C PHE A 170 -4.66 0.17 14.33
N PRO A 171 -5.60 0.36 15.28
CA PRO A 171 -5.69 1.60 16.03
C PRO A 171 -4.57 1.71 17.06
N HIS A 172 -4.10 2.93 17.31
CA HIS A 172 -3.18 3.26 18.38
C HIS A 172 -3.72 4.46 19.14
N ASP A 173 -4.13 4.21 20.39
CA ASP A 173 -4.68 5.20 21.33
C ASP A 173 -5.79 6.08 20.71
N CYS A 174 -6.64 5.45 19.89
CA CYS A 174 -7.71 6.13 19.19
C CYS A 174 -8.93 5.23 18.99
N HIS A 175 -10.07 5.88 18.75
CA HIS A 175 -11.29 5.20 18.32
C HIS A 175 -11.18 4.77 16.86
N LEU A 176 -11.91 3.69 16.52
CA LEU A 176 -12.06 3.25 15.14
C LEU A 176 -12.90 4.30 14.37
N PRO A 177 -12.62 4.53 13.08
CA PRO A 177 -13.33 5.54 12.31
C PRO A 177 -14.79 5.14 12.06
N GLU A 178 -15.72 6.06 12.26
CA GLU A 178 -17.13 5.88 11.95
C GLU A 178 -17.37 5.98 10.42
N ILE A 179 -18.02 4.95 9.87
CA ILE A 179 -18.37 4.83 8.46
C ILE A 179 -19.72 4.10 8.38
N ASP A 180 -20.74 4.74 7.82
CA ASP A 180 -22.17 4.37 7.95
C ASP A 180 -22.50 2.90 7.67
N TYR A 181 -21.81 2.28 6.69
CA TYR A 181 -22.06 0.90 6.26
C TYR A 181 -20.91 -0.06 6.59
N VAL A 182 -20.06 0.28 7.56
CA VAL A 182 -18.96 -0.56 8.02
C VAL A 182 -19.10 -0.86 9.50
N LYS A 183 -19.10 -2.14 9.83
CA LYS A 183 -18.86 -2.63 11.19
C LYS A 183 -17.42 -3.10 11.31
N TRP A 184 -16.69 -2.58 12.28
CA TRP A 184 -15.35 -3.06 12.61
C TRP A 184 -15.44 -4.30 13.48
N VAL A 185 -14.76 -5.37 13.07
CA VAL A 185 -14.74 -6.64 13.79
C VAL A 185 -13.29 -7.01 14.14
N PRO A 186 -12.96 -7.30 15.41
CA PRO A 186 -11.63 -7.76 15.78
C PRO A 186 -11.21 -8.99 14.98
N LEU A 187 -9.95 -9.03 14.56
CA LEU A 187 -9.34 -10.22 13.98
C LEU A 187 -9.08 -11.25 15.09
N LYS A 188 -9.43 -12.52 14.83
CA LYS A 188 -9.25 -13.64 15.78
C LYS A 188 -8.13 -14.60 15.38
N CYS A 189 -7.19 -14.14 14.55
CA CYS A 189 -6.14 -14.98 13.96
C CYS A 189 -4.79 -14.92 14.69
N GLY A 190 -4.62 -14.03 15.67
CA GLY A 190 -3.37 -13.86 16.44
C GLY A 190 -2.17 -13.43 15.58
N GLY A 191 -0.98 -13.53 16.18
CA GLY A 191 0.30 -13.25 15.54
C GLY A 191 0.45 -11.79 15.11
N VAL A 192 1.05 -11.56 13.94
CA VAL A 192 1.29 -10.20 13.43
C VAL A 192 0.00 -9.40 13.18
N TRP A 193 -1.14 -10.08 13.11
CA TRP A 193 -2.46 -9.49 12.91
C TRP A 193 -3.23 -9.26 14.21
N GLU A 194 -2.61 -9.50 15.37
CA GLU A 194 -3.15 -9.17 16.69
C GLU A 194 -3.47 -7.67 16.80
N ASP A 195 -4.51 -7.34 17.57
CA ASP A 195 -5.10 -6.00 17.71
C ASP A 195 -5.68 -5.37 16.43
N GLY A 196 -5.67 -6.11 15.31
CA GLY A 196 -6.25 -5.65 14.06
C GLY A 196 -7.78 -5.78 14.04
N PHE A 197 -8.44 -4.86 13.35
CA PHE A 197 -9.88 -4.87 13.08
C PHE A 197 -10.12 -4.94 11.58
N LYS A 198 -10.99 -5.83 11.13
CA LYS A 198 -11.44 -5.87 9.73
C LYS A 198 -12.75 -5.12 9.52
N ALA A 199 -12.89 -4.52 8.36
CA ALA A 199 -14.18 -3.98 7.91
C ALA A 199 -15.12 -5.13 7.53
N VAL A 200 -16.35 -5.09 8.05
CA VAL A 200 -17.48 -5.90 7.59
C VAL A 200 -18.53 -4.94 7.05
N TYR A 201 -18.86 -5.08 5.77
CA TYR A 201 -19.84 -4.22 5.10
C TYR A 201 -21.25 -4.66 5.43
N LEU A 202 -22.03 -3.72 5.98
CA LEU A 202 -23.45 -3.91 6.23
C LEU A 202 -24.21 -3.84 4.90
N LYS A 203 -25.32 -4.57 4.82
CA LYS A 203 -26.19 -4.59 3.64
C LYS A 203 -26.95 -3.28 3.53
#